data_AF-A0A7J8NCN6-F1
#
_entry.id   AF-A0A7J8NCN6-F1
#
_cell.length_a   1.000
_cell.length_b   1.000
_cell.length_c   1.000
_cell.angle_alpha   90.00
_cell.angle_beta   90.00
_cell.angle_gamma   90.00
#
_symmetry.space_group_name_H-M   'P 1'
#
loop_
_entity.id
_entity.type
_entity.pdbx_description
1 polymer ?
#
loop_
_entity_poly.entity_id
_entity_poly.type
_entity_poly.pdbx_seq_one_letter_code
_entity_poly.pdbx_strand_id
1 'polypeptide(L)' 'AKGLRVTGSVCDVSNQAQRENLLNTVSSEFNGKLNILINNVGTNIGKMVTDYTAEDVSFLTSTNFESAYNIS' A
#
# COMPACT_ATOMS: atom_id res chain seq x y z
N ALA A 1 -24.85 5.16 12.67
CA ALA A 1 -23.54 5.42 12.02
C ALA A 1 -23.13 6.87 12.29
N LYS A 2 -21.84 7.19 12.40
CA LYS A 2 -21.34 8.55 12.74
C LYS A 2 -21.43 9.57 11.58
N GLY A 3 -22.05 9.23 10.45
CA GLY A 3 -22.22 10.15 9.31
C GLY A 3 -20.95 10.42 8.49
N LEU A 4 -19.91 9.59 8.64
CA LEU A 4 -18.67 9.74 7.88
C LEU A 4 -18.86 9.28 6.43
N ARG A 5 -18.37 10.09 5.47
CA ARG A 5 -18.25 9.68 4.06
C ARG A 5 -17.05 8.74 3.94
N VAL A 6 -17.31 7.50 3.52
CA VAL A 6 -16.29 6.46 3.36
C VAL A 6 -16.35 5.94 1.93
N THR A 7 -15.21 5.89 1.27
CA THR A 7 -15.03 5.24 -0.03
C THR A 7 -14.06 4.07 0.12
N GLY A 8 -14.12 3.12 -0.81
CA GLY A 8 -13.22 1.98 -0.86
C GLY A 8 -12.62 1.85 -2.25
N SER A 9 -11.35 1.47 -2.32
CA SER A 9 -10.65 1.14 -3.55
C SER A 9 -9.83 -0.12 -3.34
N VAL A 10 -9.82 -1.00 -4.34
CA VAL A 10 -8.98 -2.20 -4.34
C VAL A 10 -7.63 -1.80 -4.93
N CYS A 11 -6.55 -2.07 -4.19
CA CYS A 11 -5.20 -1.78 -4.63
C CYS A 11 -4.23 -2.78 -4.01
N ASP A 12 -3.51 -3.51 -4.87
CA ASP A 12 -2.25 -4.13 -4.50
C ASP A 12 -1.15 -3.06 -4.50
N VAL A 13 -0.75 -2.64 -3.31
CA VAL A 13 0.23 -1.55 -3.13
C VAL A 13 1.63 -1.95 -3.60
N SER A 14 1.94 -3.24 -3.79
CA SER A 14 3.21 -3.67 -4.39
C SER A 14 3.24 -3.38 -5.91
N ASN A 15 2.07 -3.28 -6.56
CA ASN A 15 1.94 -3.04 -7.99
C ASN A 15 1.89 -1.54 -8.33
N GLN A 16 2.83 -1.08 -9.15
CA GLN A 16 2.95 0.34 -9.52
C GLN A 16 1.69 0.92 -10.19
N ALA A 17 1.14 0.25 -11.19
CA ALA A 17 -0.02 0.77 -11.92
C ALA A 17 -1.26 0.88 -11.02
N GLN A 18 -1.42 -0.06 -10.08
CA GLN A 18 -2.50 0.02 -9.09
C GLN A 18 -2.31 1.17 -8.10
N ARG A 19 -1.06 1.43 -7.66
CA ARG A 19 -0.76 2.62 -6.83
C ARG A 19 -1.11 3.92 -7.54
N GLU A 20 -0.73 4.07 -8.81
CA GLU A 20 -1.05 5.26 -9.62
C GLU A 20 -2.57 5.46 -9.75
N ASN A 21 -3.32 4.38 -10.00
CA ASN A 21 -4.79 4.42 -10.03
C ASN A 21 -5.41 4.80 -8.67
N LEU A 22 -4.84 4.32 -7.56
CA LEU A 22 -5.28 4.71 -6.22
C LEU A 22 -5.05 6.20 -5.98
N LEU A 23 -3.87 6.73 -6.32
CA LEU A 23 -3.55 8.16 -6.15
C LEU A 23 -4.47 9.06 -6.99
N ASN A 24 -4.79 8.67 -8.22
CA ASN A 24 -5.75 9.38 -9.07
C ASN A 24 -7.15 9.39 -8.44
N THR A 25 -7.58 8.24 -7.88
CA THR A 25 -8.88 8.12 -7.19
C THR A 25 -8.92 9.01 -5.94
N VAL A 26 -7.89 8.96 -5.09
CA VAL A 26 -7.78 9.81 -3.89
C VAL A 26 -7.79 11.30 -4.26
N SER A 27 -7.05 11.67 -5.30
CA SER A 27 -7.04 13.05 -5.81
C SER A 27 -8.44 13.51 -6.24
N SER A 28 -9.18 12.67 -6.97
CA SER A 28 -10.56 12.98 -7.36
C SER A 28 -11.51 13.12 -6.17
N GLU A 29 -11.43 12.20 -5.20
CA GLU A 29 -12.33 12.16 -4.04
C GLU A 29 -12.11 13.30 -3.03
N PHE A 30 -10.87 13.80 -2.92
CA PHE A 30 -10.47 14.81 -1.93
C PHE A 30 -10.03 16.14 -2.56
N ASN A 31 -10.47 16.41 -3.80
CA ASN A 31 -10.18 17.66 -4.51
C ASN A 31 -8.67 17.99 -4.58
N GLY A 32 -7.86 16.97 -4.84
CA GLY A 32 -6.43 17.08 -5.06
C GLY A 32 -5.57 17.16 -3.80
N LYS A 33 -6.15 17.07 -2.59
CA LYS A 33 -5.37 17.16 -1.34
C LYS A 33 -5.68 16.03 -0.36
N LEU A 34 -4.67 15.20 -0.11
CA LEU A 34 -4.66 14.26 1.01
C LEU A 34 -3.98 14.91 2.22
N ASN A 35 -4.66 14.94 3.37
CA ASN A 35 -4.11 15.52 4.59
C ASN A 35 -3.29 14.54 5.42
N ILE A 36 -3.68 13.26 5.44
CA ILE A 36 -3.09 12.22 6.27
C ILE A 36 -3.00 10.95 5.43
N LEU A 37 -1.80 10.37 5.34
CA LEU A 37 -1.56 9.04 4.81
C LEU A 37 -1.17 8.11 5.97
N ILE A 38 -1.80 6.95 6.05
CA ILE A 38 -1.43 5.91 7.01
C ILE A 38 -0.97 4.69 6.20
N ASN A 39 0.34 4.47 6.15
CA ASN A 39 0.94 3.28 5.54
C ASN A 39 0.78 2.08 6.50
N ASN A 40 -0.43 1.52 6.55
CA ASN A 40 -0.77 0.40 7.43
C ASN A 40 -0.48 -0.98 6.81
N VAL A 41 -0.42 -1.06 5.48
CA VAL A 41 -0.23 -2.36 4.81
C VAL A 41 1.15 -2.92 5.17
N GLY A 42 1.15 -4.16 5.63
CA GLY A 42 2.36 -4.90 5.95
C GLY A 42 2.05 -6.39 6.02
N THR A 43 3.02 -7.21 5.61
CA THR A 43 2.95 -8.67 5.65
C THR A 43 4.21 -9.25 6.25
N ASN A 44 4.16 -10.50 6.67
CA ASN A 44 5.31 -11.20 7.25
C ASN A 44 5.34 -12.66 6.80
N ILE A 45 6.54 -13.20 6.65
CA ILE A 45 6.78 -14.62 6.39
C ILE A 45 7.51 -15.20 7.60
N GLY A 46 6.97 -16.26 8.20
CA GLY A 46 7.59 -16.92 9.34
C GLY A 46 8.52 -18.05 8.90
N LYS A 47 9.82 -17.79 8.75
CA LYS A 47 10.85 -18.76 8.35
C LYS A 47 12.13 -18.54 9.16
N MET A 48 12.99 -19.56 9.25
CA MET A 48 14.37 -19.34 9.71
C MET A 48 15.11 -18.49 8.68
N VAL A 49 16.07 -17.67 9.13
CA VAL A 49 16.83 -16.75 8.26
C VAL A 49 17.50 -17.47 7.09
N THR A 50 17.94 -18.71 7.29
CA THR A 50 18.58 -19.56 6.27
C THR A 50 17.61 -20.09 5.21
N ASP A 51 16.31 -20.07 5.49
CA ASP A 51 15.30 -20.72 4.65
C ASP A 51 14.55 -19.70 3.76
N TYR A 52 14.94 -18.42 3.82
CA TYR A 52 14.40 -17.36 2.99
C TYR A 52 14.89 -17.49 1.55
N THR A 53 13.95 -17.39 0.61
CA THR A 53 14.27 -17.28 -0.82
C THR A 53 14.35 -15.82 -1.25
N ALA A 54 14.86 -15.58 -2.46
CA ALA A 54 14.86 -14.24 -3.06
C ALA A 54 13.43 -13.72 -3.25
N GLU A 55 12.49 -14.60 -3.57
CA GLU A 55 11.07 -14.28 -3.74
C GLU A 55 10.43 -13.88 -2.41
N ASP A 56 10.75 -14.58 -1.31
CA ASP A 56 10.26 -14.20 0.03
C ASP A 56 10.72 -12.78 0.39
N VAL A 57 12.00 -12.48 0.18
CA VAL A 57 12.56 -11.16 0.47
C VAL A 57 11.91 -10.10 -0.42
N SER A 58 11.82 -10.35 -1.73
CA SER A 58 11.20 -9.42 -2.67
C SER A 58 9.72 -9.15 -2.34
N PHE A 59 8.96 -10.17 -1.96
CA PHE A 59 7.57 -10.00 -1.53
C PHE A 59 7.45 -9.11 -0.29
N LEU A 60 8.31 -9.34 0.72
CA LEU A 60 8.34 -8.53 1.93
C LEU A 60 8.77 -7.09 1.67
N THR A 61 9.83 -6.86 0.89
CA THR A 61 10.33 -5.50 0.62
C THR A 61 9.39 -4.72 -0.28
N SER A 62 8.87 -5.34 -1.35
CA SER A 62 7.91 -4.71 -2.26
C SER A 62 6.64 -4.27 -1.53
N THR A 63 6.13 -5.09 -0.62
CA THR A 63 4.91 -4.80 0.14
C THR A 63 5.14 -3.82 1.29
N ASN A 64 6.16 -4.03 2.12
CA ASN A 64 6.27 -3.29 3.39
C ASN A 64 7.08 -2.00 3.28
N PHE A 65 8.08 -1.96 2.39
CA PHE A 65 9.01 -0.84 2.28
C PHE A 65 8.79 -0.06 1.00
N GLU A 66 8.90 -0.72 -0.16
CA GLU A 66 8.84 -0.05 -1.46
C GLU A 66 7.45 0.56 -1.69
N SER A 67 6.38 -0.12 -1.31
CA SER A 67 5.03 0.44 -1.46
C SER A 67 4.85 1.74 -0.67
N ALA A 68 5.28 1.77 0.59
CA ALA A 68 5.17 2.94 1.45
C ALA A 68 6.03 4.10 0.93
N TYR A 69 7.25 3.79 0.48
CA TYR A 69 8.14 4.77 -0.13
C TYR A 69 7.55 5.37 -1.41
N ASN A 70 6.96 4.55 -2.29
CA ASN A 70 6.45 5.00 -3.58
C ASN A 70 5.09 5.71 -3.52
N ILE A 71 4.30 5.53 -2.45
CA ILE A 71 3.00 6.23 -2.25
C ILE A 71 3.17 7.58 -1.55
N SER A 72 4.23 7.73 -0.75
CA SER A 72 4.49 8.93 0.06
C SER A 72 5.08 10.07 -0.77
#